data_AF-A0A2D0I412-F1
#
_entry.id   AF-A0A2D0I412-F1
#
_cell.length_a   1.000
_cell.length_b   1.000
_cell.length_c   1.000
_cell.angle_alpha   90.00
_cell.angle_beta   90.00
_cell.angle_gamma   90.00
#
_symmetry.space_group_name_H-M   'P 1'
#
loop_
_entity.id
_entity.type
_entity.pdbx_description
1 polymer ?
#
loop_
_entity_poly.entity_id
_entity_poly.type
_entity_poly.pdbx_seq_one_letter_code
_entity_poly.pdbx_strand_id
1 'polypeptide(L)'
;MFFDSRGLATDNNKIENSYLYRFKRLLDIHNLSYLIISKPKNLTLFATLYNFLLLNENFTFNTLVTNIGYVDLTPKKQDYLDDALIQIKQFSNTQNVIHQHEKYPLNNGNIEVLQSIEYQENYLIELNSLLNKKFKKKYFINTPAISKDIQIERSRPDSFFQQLHKTNELIFFMVNFSQTKNRLIDIHNITYTYDAVHYTDEGHKMIFDILQESIKL
;
A
#
# COMPACT_ATOMS: atom_id res chain seq x y z
N MET A 1 2.90 3.21 -11.66
CA MET A 1 3.09 3.43 -10.21
C MET A 1 1.72 3.50 -9.57
N PHE A 2 1.49 2.69 -8.54
CA PHE A 2 0.17 2.58 -7.90
C PHE A 2 0.37 2.62 -6.38
N PHE A 3 -0.03 3.70 -5.72
CA PHE A 3 0.37 3.98 -4.35
C PHE A 3 -0.84 4.36 -3.49
N ASP A 4 -0.80 3.96 -2.22
CA ASP A 4 -1.69 4.53 -1.22
C ASP A 4 -1.31 5.99 -0.88
N SER A 5 -2.03 6.59 0.07
CA SER A 5 -1.83 7.98 0.48
C SER A 5 -0.45 8.26 1.08
N ARG A 6 0.25 7.25 1.63
CA ARG A 6 1.59 7.41 2.24
C ARG A 6 2.67 7.67 1.19
N GLY A 7 2.35 7.50 -0.10
CA GLY A 7 3.14 8.00 -1.23
C GLY A 7 3.44 9.49 -1.16
N LEU A 8 2.50 10.26 -0.61
CA LEU A 8 2.47 11.72 -0.64
C LEU A 8 2.60 12.31 0.75
N ALA A 9 3.07 13.55 0.82
CA ALA A 9 3.07 14.33 2.05
C ALA A 9 1.64 14.71 2.43
N THR A 10 1.37 14.82 3.75
CA THR A 10 0.06 15.23 4.26
C THR A 10 -0.23 16.71 4.05
N ASP A 11 0.82 17.55 4.05
CA ASP A 11 0.74 18.97 3.74
C ASP A 11 0.86 19.18 2.22
N ASN A 12 -0.18 19.77 1.62
CA ASN A 12 -0.22 20.08 0.20
C ASN A 12 0.93 21.00 -0.23
N ASN A 13 1.42 21.87 0.66
CA ASN A 13 2.56 22.74 0.38
C ASN A 13 3.89 21.98 0.35
N LYS A 14 3.91 20.71 0.79
CA LYS A 14 5.10 19.86 0.86
C LYS A 14 5.01 18.63 -0.04
N ILE A 15 4.08 18.59 -1.00
CA ILE A 15 3.95 17.46 -1.94
C ILE A 15 5.28 17.15 -2.62
N GLU A 16 6.06 18.18 -2.95
CA GLU A 16 7.36 18.03 -3.60
C GLU A 16 8.41 17.29 -2.76
N ASN A 17 8.25 17.28 -1.43
CA ASN A 17 9.12 16.56 -0.52
C ASN A 17 8.78 15.07 -0.44
N SER A 18 7.60 14.66 -0.90
CA SER A 18 7.18 13.27 -0.84
C SER A 18 8.02 12.36 -1.73
N TYR A 19 8.25 11.13 -1.27
CA TYR A 19 9.09 10.18 -2.03
C TYR A 19 8.49 9.86 -3.40
N LEU A 20 7.16 9.85 -3.54
CA LEU A 20 6.52 9.59 -4.83
C LEU A 20 6.76 10.74 -5.81
N TYR A 21 6.70 11.99 -5.34
CA TYR A 21 7.00 13.15 -6.18
C TYR A 21 8.48 13.23 -6.56
N ARG A 22 9.38 12.96 -5.62
CA ARG A 22 10.83 12.87 -5.89
C ARG A 22 11.13 11.78 -6.92
N PHE A 23 10.50 10.61 -6.78
CA PHE A 23 10.65 9.52 -7.74
C PHE A 23 10.07 9.86 -9.12
N LYS A 24 8.91 10.54 -9.19
CA LYS A 24 8.38 11.11 -10.44
C LYS A 24 9.41 12.00 -11.14
N ARG A 25 10.02 12.95 -10.41
CA ARG A 25 11.04 13.85 -10.98
C ARG A 25 12.25 13.09 -11.52
N LEU A 26 12.66 12.02 -10.83
CA LEU A 26 13.74 11.16 -11.30
C LEU A 26 13.36 10.48 -12.63
N LEU A 27 12.12 9.97 -12.77
CA LEU A 27 11.62 9.42 -14.03
C LEU A 27 11.59 10.46 -15.16
N ASP A 28 11.19 11.70 -14.84
CA ASP A 28 11.20 12.83 -15.79
C ASP A 28 12.62 13.12 -16.30
N ILE A 29 13.62 13.15 -15.40
CA ILE A 29 15.04 13.37 -15.75
C ILE A 29 15.56 12.29 -16.71
N HIS A 30 15.12 11.04 -16.53
CA HIS A 30 15.48 9.91 -17.38
C HIS A 30 14.59 9.79 -18.63
N ASN A 31 13.69 10.74 -18.89
CA ASN A 31 12.75 10.75 -20.02
C ASN A 31 11.90 9.46 -20.12
N LEU A 32 11.47 8.91 -18.98
CA LEU A 32 10.67 7.70 -18.93
C LEU A 32 9.17 8.03 -18.94
N SER A 33 8.41 7.27 -19.72
CA SER A 33 6.95 7.34 -19.69
C SER A 33 6.39 6.60 -18.48
N TYR A 34 5.49 7.24 -17.73
CA TYR A 34 4.88 6.64 -16.54
C TYR A 34 3.41 7.03 -16.37
N LEU A 35 2.70 6.22 -15.59
CA LEU A 35 1.38 6.52 -15.04
C LEU A 35 1.46 6.44 -13.51
N ILE A 36 0.99 7.47 -12.81
CA ILE A 36 0.91 7.52 -11.35
C ILE A 36 -0.55 7.55 -10.93
N ILE A 37 -0.92 6.59 -10.08
CA ILE A 37 -2.22 6.58 -9.40
C ILE A 37 -1.93 6.56 -7.91
N SER A 38 -2.31 7.65 -7.23
CA SER A 38 -2.33 7.74 -5.77
C SER A 38 -3.51 8.61 -5.38
N LYS A 39 -4.45 8.05 -4.59
CA LYS A 39 -5.67 8.75 -4.21
C LYS A 39 -5.78 8.84 -2.68
N PRO A 40 -5.93 10.05 -2.12
CA PRO A 40 -6.10 10.21 -0.68
C PRO A 40 -7.54 9.95 -0.20
N LYS A 41 -8.55 10.11 -1.09
CA LYS A 41 -9.98 10.01 -0.72
C LYS A 41 -10.60 8.62 -0.93
N ASN A 42 -10.11 7.87 -1.92
CA ASN A 42 -10.61 6.52 -2.22
C ASN A 42 -9.51 5.52 -1.91
N LEU A 43 -9.87 4.42 -1.25
CA LEU A 43 -8.93 3.36 -0.90
C LEU A 43 -8.21 2.87 -2.15
N THR A 44 -6.90 3.05 -2.19
CA THR A 44 -6.05 2.50 -3.24
C THR A 44 -5.52 1.17 -2.72
N LEU A 45 -6.17 0.08 -3.12
CA LEU A 45 -5.94 -1.29 -2.64
C LEU A 45 -5.45 -2.20 -3.79
N PHE A 46 -5.07 -3.43 -3.47
CA PHE A 46 -4.85 -4.46 -4.47
C PHE A 46 -6.09 -4.70 -5.34
N ALA A 47 -7.28 -4.68 -4.75
CA ALA A 47 -8.54 -4.79 -5.50
C ALA A 47 -8.71 -3.66 -6.54
N THR A 48 -8.32 -2.43 -6.18
CA THR A 48 -8.37 -1.30 -7.10
C THR A 48 -7.42 -1.49 -8.28
N LEU A 49 -6.19 -1.96 -8.01
CA LEU A 49 -5.21 -2.26 -9.06
C LEU A 49 -5.71 -3.41 -9.96
N TYR A 50 -6.25 -4.47 -9.36
CA TYR A 50 -6.81 -5.62 -10.08
C TYR A 50 -7.89 -5.18 -11.07
N ASN A 51 -8.89 -4.42 -10.59
CA ASN A 51 -9.98 -3.92 -11.41
C ASN A 51 -9.48 -2.97 -12.50
N PHE A 52 -8.54 -2.07 -12.18
CA PHE A 52 -7.93 -1.18 -13.17
C PHE A 52 -7.31 -1.97 -14.33
N LEU A 53 -6.59 -3.04 -14.05
CA LEU A 53 -5.90 -3.84 -15.08
C LEU A 53 -6.85 -4.66 -15.94
N LEU A 54 -7.96 -5.14 -15.36
CA LEU A 54 -8.99 -5.87 -16.11
C LEU A 54 -9.81 -4.96 -17.01
N LEU A 55 -10.18 -3.77 -16.52
CA LEU A 55 -10.86 -2.75 -17.34
C LEU A 55 -9.96 -2.22 -18.47
N ASN A 56 -8.64 -2.33 -18.31
CA ASN A 56 -7.64 -1.88 -19.27
C ASN A 56 -6.89 -3.08 -19.87
N GLU A 57 -7.63 -4.06 -20.39
CA GLU A 57 -7.07 -5.35 -20.82
C GLU A 57 -6.00 -5.26 -21.92
N ASN A 58 -6.08 -4.23 -22.77
CA ASN A 58 -5.17 -4.02 -23.90
C ASN A 58 -3.83 -3.39 -23.49
N PHE A 59 -3.72 -2.89 -22.26
CA PHE A 59 -2.48 -2.29 -21.77
C PHE A 59 -1.59 -3.32 -21.09
N THR A 60 -0.30 -3.22 -21.37
CA THR A 60 0.78 -3.88 -20.63
C THR A 60 1.82 -2.85 -20.26
N PHE A 61 2.51 -3.07 -19.15
CA PHE A 61 3.43 -2.11 -18.58
C PHE A 61 4.79 -2.77 -18.36
N ASN A 62 5.85 -1.99 -18.44
CA ASN A 62 7.19 -2.52 -18.16
C ASN A 62 7.35 -2.80 -16.66
N THR A 63 7.00 -1.83 -15.82
CA THR A 63 7.31 -1.89 -14.38
C THR A 63 6.15 -1.41 -13.53
N LEU A 64 5.81 -2.18 -12.49
CA LEU A 64 4.99 -1.75 -11.37
C LEU A 64 5.92 -1.34 -10.22
N VAL A 65 5.61 -0.21 -9.59
CA VAL A 65 6.15 0.18 -8.29
C VAL A 65 4.94 0.52 -7.42
N THR A 66 4.85 -0.08 -6.23
CA THR A 66 3.67 0.03 -5.38
C THR A 66 3.99 -0.16 -3.90
N ASN A 67 3.25 0.53 -3.03
CA ASN A 67 3.25 0.35 -1.57
C ASN A 67 1.87 -0.13 -1.03
N ILE A 68 0.96 -0.53 -1.92
CA ILE A 68 -0.35 -1.05 -1.52
C ILE A 68 -0.18 -2.39 -0.77
N GLY A 69 -1.12 -2.72 0.12
CA GLY A 69 -1.03 -3.82 1.08
C GLY A 69 -1.17 -3.34 2.52
N TYR A 70 -0.71 -2.12 2.83
CA TYR A 70 -0.95 -1.50 4.13
C TYR A 70 -2.43 -1.17 4.31
N VAL A 71 -2.99 -0.36 3.41
CA VAL A 71 -4.41 0.03 3.51
C VAL A 71 -5.32 -1.19 3.44
N ASP A 72 -4.91 -2.25 2.73
CA ASP A 72 -5.67 -3.50 2.59
C ASP A 72 -5.92 -4.18 3.95
N LEU A 73 -4.89 -4.30 4.79
CA LEU A 73 -4.96 -5.08 6.03
C LEU A 73 -5.10 -4.24 7.31
N THR A 74 -4.83 -2.93 7.27
CA THR A 74 -4.98 -2.08 8.46
C THR A 74 -6.43 -2.03 8.93
N PRO A 75 -6.68 -1.94 10.25
CA PRO A 75 -8.03 -1.88 10.79
C PRO A 75 -8.79 -0.65 10.28
N LYS A 76 -10.04 -0.86 9.86
CA LYS A 76 -10.91 0.16 9.29
C LYS A 76 -12.36 -0.04 9.74
N LYS A 77 -13.18 0.98 9.49
CA LYS A 77 -14.62 0.95 9.73
C LYS A 77 -15.32 0.07 8.69
N GLN A 78 -16.56 -0.35 8.99
CA GLN A 78 -17.34 -1.23 8.13
C GLN A 78 -17.59 -0.66 6.72
N ASP A 79 -17.84 0.65 6.58
CA ASP A 79 -18.06 1.30 5.28
C ASP A 79 -16.87 1.14 4.32
N TYR A 80 -15.65 1.34 4.82
CA TYR A 80 -14.42 1.11 4.06
C TYR A 80 -14.20 -0.37 3.71
N LEU A 81 -14.68 -1.27 4.56
CA LEU A 81 -14.63 -2.71 4.32
C LEU A 81 -15.58 -3.09 3.18
N ASP A 82 -16.80 -2.56 3.22
CA ASP A 82 -17.83 -2.80 2.21
C ASP A 82 -17.36 -2.31 0.83
N ASP A 83 -16.77 -1.12 0.76
CA ASP A 83 -16.17 -0.59 -0.46
C ASP A 83 -15.06 -1.48 -1.02
N ALA A 84 -14.21 -2.04 -0.15
CA ALA A 84 -13.15 -2.95 -0.56
C ALA A 84 -13.73 -4.30 -1.07
N LEU A 85 -14.76 -4.82 -0.40
CA LEU A 85 -15.44 -6.06 -0.80
C LEU A 85 -16.20 -5.90 -2.13
N ILE A 86 -16.84 -4.75 -2.36
CA ILE A 86 -17.48 -4.42 -3.65
C ILE A 86 -16.44 -4.43 -4.76
N GLN A 87 -15.29 -3.79 -4.53
CA GLN A 87 -14.20 -3.79 -5.51
C GLN A 87 -13.71 -5.21 -5.83
N ILE A 88 -13.53 -6.08 -4.83
CA ILE A 88 -13.10 -7.46 -5.07
C ILE A 88 -14.15 -8.23 -5.88
N LYS A 89 -15.42 -8.15 -5.47
CA LYS A 89 -16.55 -8.86 -6.10
C LYS A 89 -16.82 -8.43 -7.54
N GLN A 90 -16.31 -7.28 -7.96
CA GLN A 90 -16.47 -6.79 -9.32
C GLN A 90 -15.94 -7.78 -10.37
N PHE A 91 -14.82 -8.45 -10.08
CA PHE A 91 -14.16 -9.35 -11.03
C PHE A 91 -13.59 -10.64 -10.41
N SER A 92 -13.77 -10.86 -9.11
CA SER A 92 -13.40 -12.11 -8.44
C SER A 92 -14.57 -12.64 -7.62
N ASN A 93 -14.76 -13.96 -7.63
CA ASN A 93 -15.78 -14.63 -6.82
C ASN A 93 -15.25 -15.09 -5.45
N THR A 94 -14.01 -14.74 -5.12
CA THR A 94 -13.39 -15.18 -3.86
C THR A 94 -14.07 -14.58 -2.64
N GLN A 95 -14.31 -15.43 -1.64
CA GLN A 95 -14.86 -15.04 -0.34
C GLN A 95 -13.73 -14.78 0.65
N ASN A 96 -13.32 -13.52 0.79
CA ASN A 96 -12.29 -13.13 1.75
C ASN A 96 -12.83 -13.13 3.19
N VAL A 97 -11.94 -13.34 4.16
CA VAL A 97 -12.32 -13.41 5.58
C VAL A 97 -12.31 -12.01 6.17
N ILE A 98 -13.32 -11.72 7.00
CA ILE A 98 -13.37 -10.50 7.80
C ILE A 98 -12.99 -10.84 9.24
N HIS A 99 -11.98 -10.14 9.75
CA HIS A 99 -11.60 -10.21 11.15
C HIS A 99 -12.13 -9.00 11.89
N GLN A 100 -12.82 -9.23 13.00
CA GLN A 100 -13.19 -8.19 13.94
C GLN A 100 -12.06 -8.00 14.94
N HIS A 101 -11.77 -6.74 15.23
CA HIS A 101 -10.76 -6.30 16.18
C HIS A 101 -11.43 -5.60 17.37
N GLU A 102 -10.66 -4.80 18.11
CA GLU A 102 -11.15 -4.07 19.27
C GLU A 102 -12.21 -3.00 18.93
N LYS A 103 -12.97 -2.64 19.97
CA LYS A 103 -13.79 -1.44 20.00
C LYS A 103 -12.87 -0.24 20.22
N TYR A 104 -12.91 0.72 19.31
CA TYR A 104 -12.01 1.86 19.33
C TYR A 104 -12.79 3.19 19.36
N PRO A 105 -12.44 4.12 20.27
CA PRO A 105 -13.07 5.44 20.32
C PRO A 105 -12.56 6.32 19.16
N LEU A 106 -13.48 6.77 18.32
CA LEU A 106 -13.21 7.69 17.22
C LEU A 106 -13.03 9.12 17.73
N ASN A 107 -12.48 9.99 16.88
CA ASN A 107 -12.23 11.40 17.21
C ASN A 107 -13.53 12.18 17.58
N ASN A 108 -14.70 11.70 17.17
CA ASN A 108 -15.99 12.29 17.51
C ASN A 108 -16.61 11.70 18.80
N GLY A 109 -15.89 10.84 19.51
CA GLY A 109 -16.34 10.16 20.73
C GLY A 109 -17.14 8.88 20.49
N ASN A 110 -17.53 8.56 19.26
CA ASN A 110 -18.25 7.32 18.96
C ASN A 110 -17.33 6.12 19.09
N ILE A 111 -17.88 4.99 19.53
CA ILE A 111 -17.16 3.71 19.58
C ILE A 111 -17.47 2.94 18.29
N GLU A 112 -16.42 2.50 17.60
CA GLU A 112 -16.53 1.67 16.40
C GLU A 112 -15.86 0.32 16.62
N VAL A 113 -16.42 -0.75 16.07
CA VAL A 113 -15.71 -2.04 15.99
C VAL A 113 -14.82 -2.01 14.75
N LEU A 114 -13.50 -2.05 14.94
CA LEU A 114 -12.58 -2.05 13.81
C LEU A 114 -12.49 -3.44 13.18
N GLN A 115 -12.29 -3.49 11.87
CA GLN A 115 -12.23 -4.73 11.10
C GLN A 115 -11.10 -4.68 10.07
N SER A 116 -10.64 -5.86 9.64
CA SER A 116 -9.72 -6.00 8.50
C SER A 116 -10.19 -7.11 7.56
N ILE A 117 -9.77 -7.02 6.30
CA ILE A 117 -9.91 -8.13 5.35
C ILE A 117 -8.64 -8.98 5.43
N GLU A 118 -8.79 -10.30 5.50
CA GLU A 118 -7.74 -11.24 5.16
C GLU A 118 -8.04 -11.82 3.78
N TYR A 119 -7.10 -11.64 2.86
CA TYR A 119 -7.22 -12.18 1.51
C TYR A 119 -6.99 -13.68 1.50
N GLN A 120 -7.93 -14.41 0.91
CA GLN A 120 -7.77 -15.83 0.67
C GLN A 120 -6.67 -16.08 -0.36
N GLU A 121 -6.00 -17.23 -0.23
CA GLU A 121 -4.86 -17.59 -1.07
C GLU A 121 -5.23 -17.61 -2.57
N ASN A 122 -6.41 -18.12 -2.93
CA ASN A 122 -6.87 -18.14 -4.32
C ASN A 122 -7.01 -16.72 -4.90
N TYR A 123 -7.51 -15.74 -4.15
CA TYR A 123 -7.55 -14.35 -4.61
C TYR A 123 -6.14 -13.80 -4.84
N LEU A 124 -5.20 -14.09 -3.95
CA LEU A 124 -3.80 -13.67 -4.10
C LEU A 124 -3.13 -14.33 -5.31
N ILE A 125 -3.44 -15.59 -5.60
CA ILE A 125 -2.96 -16.30 -6.80
C ILE A 125 -3.55 -15.66 -8.07
N GLU A 126 -4.86 -15.37 -8.11
CA GLU A 126 -5.53 -14.68 -9.22
C GLU A 126 -4.88 -13.32 -9.49
N LEU A 127 -4.71 -12.52 -8.43
CA LEU A 127 -4.07 -11.21 -8.48
C LEU A 127 -2.65 -11.31 -9.04
N ASN A 128 -1.81 -12.18 -8.48
CA ASN A 128 -0.42 -12.32 -8.94
C ASN A 128 -0.32 -12.80 -10.38
N SER A 129 -1.22 -13.69 -10.80
CA SER A 129 -1.28 -14.17 -12.18
C SER A 129 -1.57 -13.02 -13.15
N LEU A 130 -2.54 -12.16 -12.81
CA LEU A 130 -2.83 -10.95 -13.58
C LEU A 130 -1.63 -9.99 -13.60
N LEU A 131 -1.02 -9.73 -12.45
CA LEU A 131 0.18 -8.88 -12.34
C LEU A 131 1.36 -9.42 -13.15
N ASN A 132 1.51 -10.74 -13.27
CA ASN A 132 2.54 -11.39 -14.08
C ASN A 132 2.30 -11.32 -15.58
N LYS A 133 1.03 -11.29 -15.99
CA LYS A 133 0.62 -11.03 -17.38
C LYS A 133 0.82 -9.56 -17.75
N LYS A 134 0.53 -8.64 -16.81
CA LYS A 134 0.46 -7.20 -17.07
C LYS A 134 1.79 -6.45 -16.92
N PHE A 135 2.72 -6.98 -16.11
CA PHE A 135 3.98 -6.30 -15.80
C PHE A 135 5.20 -7.21 -15.99
N LYS A 136 6.24 -6.69 -16.67
CA LYS A 136 7.53 -7.39 -16.82
C LYS A 136 8.29 -7.46 -15.50
N LYS A 137 8.34 -6.35 -14.75
CA LYS A 137 8.99 -6.22 -13.43
C LYS A 137 8.03 -5.60 -12.42
N LYS A 138 8.16 -5.98 -11.15
CA LYS A 138 7.31 -5.47 -10.06
C LYS A 138 8.17 -5.20 -8.82
N TYR A 139 8.02 -4.02 -8.26
CA TYR A 139 8.64 -3.59 -7.02
C TYR A 139 7.55 -3.35 -5.99
N PHE A 140 7.59 -4.12 -4.91
CA PHE A 140 6.69 -4.00 -3.78
C PHE A 140 7.45 -3.34 -2.64
N ILE A 141 6.93 -2.23 -2.15
CA ILE A 141 7.46 -1.51 -0.99
C ILE A 141 6.68 -2.01 0.22
N ASN A 142 7.38 -2.54 1.21
CA ASN A 142 6.74 -3.00 2.44
C ASN A 142 6.39 -1.81 3.36
N THR A 143 5.93 -2.09 4.58
CA THR A 143 5.60 -1.05 5.56
C THR A 143 6.57 -1.10 6.74
N PRO A 144 6.91 0.05 7.36
CA PRO A 144 7.67 0.05 8.59
C PRO A 144 6.98 -0.74 9.71
N ALA A 145 7.77 -1.47 10.50
CA ALA A 145 7.30 -2.18 11.67
C ALA A 145 7.41 -1.28 12.91
N ILE A 146 6.54 -0.26 12.97
CA ILE A 146 6.53 0.72 14.07
C ILE A 146 6.11 0.05 15.38
N SER A 147 6.86 0.29 16.47
CA SER A 147 6.48 -0.18 17.80
C SER A 147 5.24 0.56 18.33
N LYS A 148 4.41 -0.16 19.09
CA LYS A 148 3.29 0.43 19.84
C LYS A 148 3.72 1.48 20.87
N ASP A 149 4.98 1.44 21.31
CA ASP A 149 5.53 2.36 22.31
C ASP A 149 5.98 3.71 21.70
N ILE A 150 5.75 3.92 20.40
CA ILE A 150 6.05 5.19 19.72
C ILE A 150 5.29 6.35 20.39
N GLN A 151 6.00 7.44 20.63
CA GLN A 151 5.43 8.66 21.19
C GLN A 151 4.74 9.44 20.07
N ILE A 152 3.41 9.33 19.98
CA ILE A 152 2.58 10.04 19.00
C ILE A 152 1.37 10.67 19.70
N GLU A 153 0.93 11.83 19.23
CA GLU A 153 -0.21 12.55 19.83
C GLU A 153 -1.51 11.75 19.75
N ARG A 154 -1.72 11.07 18.61
CA ARG A 154 -2.89 10.25 18.37
C ARG A 154 -2.55 8.79 18.61
N SER A 155 -3.07 8.25 19.72
CA SER A 155 -3.03 6.80 19.99
C SER A 155 -3.57 6.01 18.80
N ARG A 156 -3.04 4.81 18.58
CA ARG A 156 -3.50 3.86 17.55
C ARG A 156 -4.07 2.61 18.24
N PRO A 157 -5.03 1.93 17.60
CA PRO A 157 -5.50 0.64 18.10
C PRO A 157 -4.35 -0.38 18.19
N ASP A 158 -4.38 -1.32 19.13
CA ASP A 158 -3.38 -2.38 19.24
C ASP A 158 -3.35 -3.25 17.98
N SER A 159 -4.53 -3.49 17.38
CA SER A 159 -4.63 -4.23 16.11
C SER A 159 -3.91 -3.51 14.96
N PHE A 160 -3.76 -2.18 15.00
CA PHE A 160 -3.02 -1.47 13.97
C PHE A 160 -1.57 -1.95 13.86
N PHE A 161 -0.88 -2.07 14.99
CA PHE A 161 0.52 -2.50 15.02
C PHE A 161 0.68 -3.96 14.60
N GLN A 162 -0.25 -4.83 15.02
CA GLN A 162 -0.28 -6.22 14.58
C GLN A 162 -0.48 -6.33 13.05
N GLN A 163 -1.32 -5.48 12.48
CA GLN A 163 -1.57 -5.48 11.04
C GLN A 163 -0.40 -4.95 10.21
N LEU A 164 0.52 -4.15 10.78
CA LEU A 164 1.77 -3.81 10.08
C LEU A 164 2.59 -5.07 9.75
N HIS A 165 2.64 -6.03 10.68
CA HIS A 165 3.31 -7.31 10.46
C HIS A 165 2.59 -8.15 9.41
N LYS A 166 1.26 -8.24 9.49
CA LYS A 166 0.44 -8.94 8.48
C LYS A 166 0.56 -8.34 7.09
N THR A 167 0.65 -7.01 6.99
CA THR A 167 0.93 -6.33 5.72
C THR A 167 2.28 -6.78 5.16
N ASN A 168 3.31 -6.83 5.99
CA ASN A 168 4.62 -7.28 5.54
C ASN A 168 4.60 -8.76 5.12
N GLU A 169 3.92 -9.64 5.85
CA GLU A 169 3.71 -11.04 5.45
C GLU A 169 3.04 -11.14 4.07
N LEU A 170 1.98 -10.36 3.82
CA LEU A 170 1.32 -10.28 2.51
C LEU A 170 2.30 -9.81 1.42
N ILE A 171 3.07 -8.74 1.67
CA ILE A 171 4.05 -8.25 0.71
C ILE A 171 5.13 -9.30 0.41
N PHE A 172 5.63 -10.00 1.43
CA PHE A 172 6.57 -11.10 1.25
C PHE A 172 5.97 -12.23 0.41
N PHE A 173 4.70 -12.58 0.64
CA PHE A 173 3.99 -13.54 -0.22
C PHE A 173 3.96 -13.07 -1.68
N MET A 174 3.58 -11.81 -1.93
CA MET A 174 3.55 -11.23 -3.27
C MET A 174 4.94 -11.28 -3.93
N VAL A 175 6.01 -10.95 -3.20
CA VAL A 175 7.38 -11.00 -3.73
C VAL A 175 7.80 -12.43 -4.06
N ASN A 176 7.51 -13.40 -3.18
CA ASN A 176 7.91 -14.79 -3.35
C ASN A 176 7.15 -15.53 -4.46
N PHE A 177 5.98 -15.02 -4.88
CA PHE A 177 5.24 -15.58 -6.00
C PHE A 177 6.05 -15.62 -7.31
N SER A 178 7.00 -14.69 -7.51
CA SER A 178 7.91 -14.75 -8.65
C SER A 178 9.27 -14.12 -8.33
N GLN A 179 10.23 -14.95 -7.94
CA GLN A 179 11.59 -14.51 -7.60
C GLN A 179 12.37 -13.89 -8.78
N THR A 180 11.91 -14.01 -10.02
CA THR A 180 12.57 -13.41 -11.19
C THR A 180 12.00 -12.05 -11.55
N LYS A 181 10.69 -11.84 -11.36
CA LYS A 181 9.98 -10.60 -11.74
C LYS A 181 9.72 -9.65 -10.58
N ASN A 182 9.63 -10.19 -9.37
CA ASN A 182 9.21 -9.45 -8.19
C ASN A 182 10.44 -9.10 -7.33
N ARG A 183 10.42 -7.88 -6.80
CA ARG A 183 11.49 -7.34 -5.96
C ARG A 183 10.85 -6.65 -4.76
N LEU A 184 11.42 -6.89 -3.59
CA LEU A 184 11.11 -6.15 -2.38
C LEU A 184 11.94 -4.87 -2.36
N ILE A 185 11.30 -3.76 -2.01
CA ILE A 185 11.95 -2.53 -1.58
C ILE A 185 11.68 -2.42 -0.10
N ASP A 186 12.71 -2.63 0.69
CA ASP A 186 12.57 -2.84 2.12
C ASP A 186 12.76 -1.53 2.89
N ILE A 187 11.67 -1.08 3.52
CA ILE A 187 11.62 0.10 4.38
C ILE A 187 11.21 -0.25 5.81
N HIS A 188 11.30 -1.52 6.23
CA HIS A 188 10.78 -1.97 7.53
C HIS A 188 11.36 -1.20 8.73
N ASN A 189 12.59 -0.70 8.59
CA ASN A 189 13.34 0.03 9.63
C ASN A 189 13.14 1.56 9.61
N ILE A 190 12.30 2.09 8.72
CA ILE A 190 12.07 3.55 8.66
C ILE A 190 11.13 3.97 9.81
N THR A 191 11.66 4.71 10.79
CA THR A 191 10.90 5.13 11.97
C THR A 191 10.40 6.58 11.92
N TYR A 192 10.81 7.35 10.91
CA TYR A 192 10.51 8.77 10.77
C TYR A 192 9.07 9.02 10.27
N THR A 193 8.13 8.97 11.22
CA THR A 193 6.69 9.20 11.00
C THR A 193 6.15 10.21 12.00
N TYR A 194 5.08 10.93 11.63
CA TYR A 194 4.36 11.82 12.56
C TYR A 194 3.41 11.04 13.48
N ASP A 195 2.80 9.98 12.97
CA ASP A 195 1.66 9.31 13.60
C ASP A 195 1.64 7.79 13.35
N ALA A 196 2.81 7.19 13.12
CA ALA A 196 3.01 5.79 12.68
C ALA A 196 2.49 5.46 11.27
N VAL A 197 1.95 6.44 10.52
CA VAL A 197 1.37 6.24 9.18
C VAL A 197 2.01 7.18 8.16
N HIS A 198 2.03 8.47 8.47
CA HIS A 198 2.50 9.52 7.58
C HIS A 198 3.96 9.85 7.87
N TYR A 199 4.77 9.86 6.82
CA TYR A 199 6.20 10.10 6.93
C TYR A 199 6.53 11.57 7.16
N THR A 200 7.58 11.84 7.92
CA THR A 200 8.17 13.18 7.98
C THR A 200 8.92 13.51 6.69
N ASP A 201 9.39 14.75 6.54
CA ASP A 201 10.24 15.13 5.41
C ASP A 201 11.50 14.24 5.33
N GLU A 202 12.10 13.87 6.48
CA GLU A 202 13.23 12.94 6.55
C GLU A 202 12.82 11.51 6.18
N GLY A 203 11.66 11.04 6.65
CA GLY A 203 11.14 9.72 6.29
C GLY A 203 10.90 9.57 4.79
N HIS A 204 10.31 10.59 4.15
CA HIS A 204 10.15 10.60 2.70
C HIS A 204 11.49 10.62 1.96
N LYS A 205 12.48 11.40 2.44
CA LYS A 205 13.81 11.42 1.84
C LYS A 205 14.48 10.03 1.91
N MET A 206 14.49 9.39 3.07
CA MET A 206 15.09 8.05 3.23
C MET A 206 14.43 6.99 2.34
N ILE A 207 13.09 6.99 2.26
CA ILE A 207 12.36 6.06 1.39
C ILE A 207 12.70 6.33 -0.08
N PHE A 208 12.84 7.60 -0.47
CA PHE A 208 13.25 7.96 -1.82
C PHE A 208 14.66 7.45 -2.16
N ASP A 209 15.62 7.61 -1.24
CA ASP A 209 16.99 7.14 -1.45
C ASP A 209 17.02 5.61 -1.65
N ILE A 210 16.29 4.85 -0.81
CA ILE A 210 16.13 3.39 -0.96
C ILE A 210 15.47 3.03 -2.30
N LEU A 211 14.44 3.78 -2.73
CA LEU A 211 13.77 3.57 -4.02
C LEU A 211 14.74 3.75 -5.18
N GLN A 212 15.53 4.83 -5.16
CA GLN A 212 16.49 5.15 -6.21
C GLN A 212 17.59 4.08 -6.32
N GLU A 213 18.11 3.60 -5.19
CA GLU A 213 19.11 2.53 -5.17
C GLU A 213 18.55 1.19 -5.69
N SER A 214 17.30 0.89 -5.32
CA SER A 214 16.63 -0.36 -5.67
C SER A 214 16.20 -0.42 -7.14
N ILE A 215 15.85 0.73 -7.72
CA ILE A 215 15.36 0.85 -9.08
C ILE A 215 16.41 1.58 -9.92
N LYS A 216 17.32 0.80 -10.52
CA LYS A 216 18.29 1.32 -11.48
C LYS A 216 17.56 1.73 -12.78
N LEU A 217 17.32 3.02 -12.93
CA LEU A 217 16.66 3.66 -14.09
C LEU A 217 17.63 3.92 -15.25
#